data_AF-A0A6G0UR34-F1
#
_entry.id   AF-A0A6G0UR34-F1
#
_cell.length_a   1.000
_cell.length_b   1.000
_cell.length_c   1.000
_cell.angle_alpha   90.00
_cell.angle_beta   90.00
_cell.angle_gamma   90.00
#
_symmetry.space_group_name_H-M   'P 1'
#
loop_
_entity.id
_entity.type
_entity.pdbx_description
1 polymer ?
#
loop_
_entity_poly.entity_id
_entity_poly.type
_entity_poly.pdbx_seq_one_letter_code
_entity_poly.pdbx_strand_id
1 'polypeptide(L)'
;MSTAEPLTGLETDPKLAFDIRAFNTQNFNVERFLDRTRHSASLDEIHRDLRKCLQDIQSRMVTLINDDYTDFVKLSTSLHALHDAKQGLSSSQETSWGDYEKSTTESGKLVSLVTQKLDEIKKSRHDQFQKALQLARVTAVKNLHEDLKEKPRFAELFWLERVREHVAVLITTLFISVDFECSPLVSNFSKTLFENLKKHLFPFLEFQNSSSLKAKSLILDILIDIKAVEDSANFVTKTICPIPDFEGKSDSRMKTWIEIVEKKQKEIDTAISESDLPEKSKKKLLDFYKNCVFSSLISVFAEKIRPTLLPINPKIFRECFEMMSSFIQKTPDKLKFLDFWKTWAGDFPINGYIRYHSLNAIEKFRESLKMENLKILETPDGPVFETSANFLEIVKILLDDQVVLKNARHVFFAEVYKQLVDYLDWTEQLKEWTKHPAPNVHSGYVSKVDEFLKEVTRKATTSGWNLDMIQEIQFSALERSLKIFHTKASEVLDSVEQIGSSLLRLKKKQNPIPSENSAIETDEGKMKKQISLDIQFFLEITKEKEVFEEVTELLQNLLTRAETDL
;
A
#
# COMPACT_ATOMS: atom_id res chain seq x y z
N MET A 1 -76.49 41.91 13.53
CA MET A 1 -77.39 42.94 12.99
C MET A 1 -78.65 42.23 12.56
N SER A 2 -79.61 42.10 13.47
CA SER A 2 -80.88 41.43 13.23
C SER A 2 -81.85 42.50 12.73
N THR A 3 -82.22 42.41 11.46
CA THR A 3 -83.30 43.20 10.87
C THR A 3 -84.60 42.77 11.54
N ALA A 4 -85.08 43.58 12.48
CA ALA A 4 -86.42 43.39 13.03
C ALA A 4 -87.42 43.49 11.88
N GLU A 5 -88.01 42.36 11.49
CA GLU A 5 -89.16 42.35 10.61
C GLU A 5 -90.27 43.19 11.26
N PRO A 6 -90.90 44.12 10.52
CA PRO A 6 -92.04 44.85 11.05
C PRO A 6 -93.16 43.86 11.36
N LEU A 7 -93.99 44.16 12.36
CA LEU A 7 -95.17 43.37 12.76
C LEU A 7 -96.18 43.28 11.58
N THR A 8 -95.89 42.44 10.59
CA THR A 8 -96.62 42.29 9.33
C THR A 8 -97.84 41.37 9.44
N GLY A 9 -98.09 40.79 10.62
CA GLY A 9 -99.21 39.88 10.83
C GLY A 9 -100.49 40.50 11.42
N LEU A 10 -100.57 41.82 11.55
CA LEU A 10 -101.76 42.52 12.09
C LEU A 10 -102.45 43.41 11.05
N GLU A 11 -101.96 43.39 9.80
CA GLU A 11 -102.25 44.43 8.81
C GLU A 11 -103.62 44.33 8.13
N THR A 12 -104.42 43.29 8.39
CA THR A 12 -105.70 43.10 7.70
C THR A 12 -106.75 42.38 8.54
N ASP A 13 -106.96 42.82 9.79
CA ASP A 13 -108.20 42.49 10.51
C ASP A 13 -109.16 43.70 10.34
N PRO A 14 -110.09 43.71 9.36
CA PRO A 14 -110.94 44.86 9.01
C PRO A 14 -111.99 45.23 10.06
N LYS A 15 -111.78 44.81 11.31
CA LYS A 15 -112.68 45.00 12.46
C LYS A 15 -112.07 45.81 13.60
N LEU A 16 -110.83 46.26 13.48
CA LEU A 16 -110.24 47.13 14.49
C LEU A 16 -110.63 48.59 14.23
N ALA A 17 -111.07 49.28 15.28
CA ALA A 17 -111.46 50.68 15.21
C ALA A 17 -110.34 51.66 14.77
N PHE A 18 -109.08 51.21 14.77
CA PHE A 18 -107.88 52.03 14.51
C PHE A 18 -106.82 51.30 13.67
N ASP A 19 -105.95 52.08 13.04
CA ASP A 19 -104.75 51.59 12.35
C ASP A 19 -103.61 51.35 13.35
N ILE A 20 -103.17 50.10 13.46
CA ILE A 20 -102.10 49.66 14.39
C ILE A 20 -100.74 50.27 14.02
N ARG A 21 -100.52 50.64 12.75
CA ARG A 21 -99.24 51.24 12.31
C ARG A 21 -98.97 52.60 12.95
N ALA A 22 -100.00 53.28 13.45
CA ALA A 22 -99.84 54.52 14.21
C ALA A 22 -98.95 54.34 15.45
N PHE A 23 -99.00 53.18 16.11
CA PHE A 23 -98.17 52.88 17.29
C PHE A 23 -96.68 52.71 16.98
N ASN A 24 -96.31 52.42 15.73
CA ASN A 24 -94.91 52.26 15.31
C ASN A 24 -94.26 53.59 14.86
N THR A 25 -94.98 54.71 14.93
CA THR A 25 -94.42 56.03 14.57
C THR A 25 -93.71 56.69 15.76
N GLN A 26 -92.50 57.22 15.55
CA GLN A 26 -91.66 57.79 16.61
C GLN A 26 -92.27 59.01 17.34
N ASN A 27 -93.22 59.72 16.72
CA ASN A 27 -93.91 60.90 17.27
C ASN A 27 -95.36 60.59 17.68
N PHE A 28 -95.60 59.38 18.19
CA PHE A 28 -96.94 58.97 18.61
C PHE A 28 -97.49 59.91 19.70
N ASN A 29 -98.67 60.46 19.47
CA ASN A 29 -99.36 61.33 20.41
C ASN A 29 -100.77 60.78 20.67
N VAL A 30 -101.06 60.52 21.95
CA VAL A 30 -102.29 59.86 22.40
C VAL A 30 -103.53 60.70 22.10
N GLU A 31 -103.49 62.02 22.31
CA GLU A 31 -104.62 62.91 22.05
C GLU A 31 -104.98 62.94 20.57
N ARG A 32 -103.99 63.12 19.69
CA ARG A 32 -104.22 63.09 18.23
C ARG A 32 -104.69 61.74 17.72
N PHE A 33 -104.25 60.65 18.35
CA PHE A 33 -104.72 59.31 18.01
C PHE A 33 -106.18 59.12 18.42
N LEU A 34 -106.52 59.43 19.68
CA LEU A 34 -107.90 59.31 20.17
C LEU A 34 -108.87 60.23 19.42
N ASP A 35 -108.49 61.47 19.11
CA ASP A 35 -109.35 62.38 18.33
C ASP A 35 -109.66 61.81 16.94
N ARG A 36 -108.66 61.24 16.26
CA ARG A 36 -108.85 60.62 14.94
C ARG A 36 -109.70 59.36 15.01
N THR A 37 -109.52 58.52 16.03
CA THR A 37 -110.22 57.24 16.17
C THR A 37 -111.62 57.40 16.77
N ARG A 38 -111.87 58.45 17.55
CA ARG A 38 -113.19 58.75 18.14
C ARG A 38 -114.22 59.17 17.10
N HIS A 39 -113.78 59.66 15.94
CA HIS A 39 -114.66 59.90 14.80
C HIS A 39 -115.14 58.59 14.12
N SER A 40 -114.40 57.49 14.25
CA SER A 40 -114.69 56.22 13.58
C SER A 40 -115.33 55.15 14.47
N ALA A 41 -115.18 55.23 15.81
CA ALA A 41 -115.75 54.25 16.74
C ALA A 41 -116.00 54.81 18.15
N SER A 42 -116.80 54.10 18.95
CA SER A 42 -117.04 54.48 20.35
C SER A 42 -115.84 54.15 21.25
N LEU A 43 -115.68 54.89 22.35
CA LEU A 43 -114.51 54.74 23.25
C LEU A 43 -114.38 53.33 23.83
N ASP A 44 -115.50 52.68 24.13
CA ASP A 44 -115.54 51.31 24.66
C ASP A 44 -115.07 50.28 23.62
N GLU A 45 -115.39 50.50 22.34
CA GLU A 45 -114.92 49.66 21.24
C GLU A 45 -113.43 49.84 21.02
N ILE A 46 -112.92 51.07 21.05
CA ILE A 46 -111.47 51.36 20.97
C ILE A 46 -110.72 50.69 22.12
N HIS A 47 -111.22 50.79 23.35
CA HIS A 47 -110.59 50.17 24.51
C HIS A 47 -110.59 48.64 24.44
N ARG A 48 -111.71 48.04 23.99
CA ARG A 48 -111.81 46.59 23.76
C ARG A 48 -110.83 46.12 22.69
N ASP A 49 -110.72 46.86 21.59
CA ASP A 49 -109.86 46.53 20.47
C ASP A 49 -108.36 46.73 20.81
N LEU A 50 -108.03 47.75 21.61
CA LEU A 50 -106.68 47.92 22.17
C LEU A 50 -106.30 46.78 23.11
N ARG A 51 -107.22 46.33 23.96
CA ARG A 51 -107.01 45.18 24.84
C ARG A 51 -106.81 43.90 24.02
N LYS A 52 -107.57 43.70 22.93
CA LYS A 52 -107.40 42.59 22.00
C LYS A 52 -106.02 42.63 21.32
N CYS A 53 -105.59 43.80 20.87
CA CYS A 53 -104.27 44.00 20.26
C CYS A 53 -103.13 43.74 21.25
N LEU A 54 -103.23 44.25 22.48
CA LEU A 54 -102.26 43.96 23.55
C LEU A 54 -102.17 42.45 23.84
N GLN A 55 -103.32 41.78 23.93
CA GLN A 55 -103.38 40.35 24.17
C GLN A 55 -102.79 39.53 23.00
N ASP A 56 -103.00 39.96 21.76
CA ASP A 56 -102.40 39.33 20.57
C ASP A 56 -100.87 39.53 20.54
N ILE A 57 -100.39 40.74 20.83
CA ILE A 57 -98.94 41.01 20.94
C ILE A 57 -98.32 40.19 22.07
N GLN A 58 -98.96 40.13 23.24
CA GLN A 58 -98.49 39.30 24.36
C GLN A 58 -98.46 37.82 23.97
N SER A 59 -99.50 37.32 23.30
CA SER A 59 -99.57 35.94 22.81
C SER A 59 -98.45 35.64 21.81
N ARG A 60 -98.21 36.53 20.85
CA ARG A 60 -97.12 36.41 19.87
C ARG A 60 -95.74 36.48 20.50
N MET A 61 -95.53 37.36 21.47
CA MET A 61 -94.26 37.45 22.18
C MET A 61 -93.98 36.16 22.96
N VAL A 62 -94.99 35.61 23.65
CA VAL A 62 -94.88 34.31 24.33
C VAL A 62 -94.61 33.19 23.32
N THR A 63 -95.25 33.22 22.16
CA THR A 63 -95.06 32.20 21.10
C THR A 63 -93.64 32.26 20.55
N LEU A 64 -93.14 33.45 20.22
CA LEU A 64 -91.78 33.65 19.71
C LEU A 64 -90.73 33.26 20.75
N ILE A 65 -90.93 33.60 22.03
CA ILE A 65 -90.06 33.15 23.13
C ILE A 65 -90.08 31.62 23.26
N ASN A 66 -91.26 30.98 23.13
CA ASN A 66 -91.37 29.53 23.23
C ASN A 66 -90.72 28.81 22.03
N ASP A 67 -90.84 29.37 20.83
CA ASP A 67 -90.17 28.86 19.62
C ASP A 67 -88.65 28.99 19.76
N ASP A 68 -88.15 30.17 20.18
CA ASP A 68 -86.73 30.39 20.46
C ASP A 68 -86.21 29.47 21.57
N TYR A 69 -87.00 29.25 22.62
CA TYR A 69 -86.66 28.31 23.69
C TYR A 69 -86.60 26.87 23.18
N THR A 70 -87.54 26.49 22.32
CA THR A 70 -87.57 25.15 21.70
C THR A 70 -86.34 24.92 20.84
N ASP A 71 -85.92 25.91 20.05
CA ASP A 71 -84.72 25.81 19.22
C ASP A 71 -83.44 25.84 20.05
N PHE A 72 -83.39 26.63 21.12
CA PHE A 72 -82.29 26.59 22.08
C PHE A 72 -82.16 25.22 22.77
N VAL A 73 -83.27 24.62 23.21
CA VAL A 73 -83.27 23.29 23.83
C VAL A 73 -82.80 22.24 22.82
N LYS A 74 -83.29 22.26 21.58
CA LYS A 74 -82.84 21.35 20.51
C LYS A 74 -81.33 21.46 20.28
N LEU A 75 -80.81 22.69 20.17
CA LEU A 75 -79.37 22.93 19.98
C LEU A 75 -78.57 22.44 21.18
N SER A 76 -79.03 22.71 22.40
CA SER A 76 -78.41 22.25 23.64
C SER A 76 -78.35 20.72 23.73
N THR A 77 -79.46 20.03 23.44
CA THR A 77 -79.47 18.56 23.38
C THR A 77 -78.55 17.99 22.30
N SER A 78 -78.48 18.64 21.14
CA SER A 78 -77.60 18.19 20.04
C SER A 78 -76.12 18.40 20.38
N LEU A 79 -75.79 19.54 21.01
CA LEU A 79 -74.43 19.83 21.46
C LEU A 79 -74.00 18.88 22.58
N HIS A 80 -74.92 18.56 23.51
CA HIS A 80 -74.67 17.59 24.57
C HIS A 80 -74.46 16.18 24.02
N ALA A 81 -75.30 15.73 23.08
CA ALA A 81 -75.12 14.44 22.41
C ALA A 81 -73.78 14.36 21.65
N LEU A 82 -73.34 15.45 21.02
CA LEU A 82 -72.03 15.52 20.37
C LEU A 82 -70.88 15.48 21.39
N HIS A 83 -71.04 16.14 22.54
CA HIS A 83 -70.09 16.06 23.64
C HIS A 83 -69.96 14.62 24.16
N ASP A 84 -71.08 13.93 24.37
CA ASP A 84 -71.10 12.53 24.79
C ASP A 84 -70.46 11.61 23.74
N ALA A 85 -70.74 11.85 22.46
CA ALA A 85 -70.10 11.13 21.36
C ALA A 85 -68.58 11.37 21.31
N LYS A 86 -68.12 12.60 21.56
CA LYS A 86 -66.70 12.94 21.65
C LYS A 86 -66.03 12.23 22.83
N GLN A 87 -66.69 12.19 23.99
CA GLN A 87 -66.17 11.49 25.16
C GLN A 87 -66.14 9.96 24.94
N GLY A 88 -67.16 9.41 24.30
CA GLY A 88 -67.21 8.01 23.88
C GLY A 88 -66.09 7.67 22.89
N LEU A 89 -65.81 8.54 21.93
CA LEU A 89 -64.70 8.35 20.99
C LEU A 89 -63.34 8.43 21.69
N SER A 90 -63.15 9.37 22.62
CA SER A 90 -61.90 9.51 23.39
C SER A 90 -61.63 8.25 24.22
N SER A 91 -62.64 7.72 24.90
CA SER A 91 -62.50 6.48 25.68
C SER A 91 -62.30 5.23 24.81
N SER A 92 -62.98 5.14 23.65
CA SER A 92 -62.74 4.07 22.66
C SER A 92 -61.34 4.14 22.06
N GLN A 93 -60.80 5.34 21.88
CA GLN A 93 -59.45 5.55 21.39
C GLN A 93 -58.42 5.11 22.44
N GLU A 94 -58.57 5.52 23.70
CA GLU A 94 -57.67 5.11 24.79
C GLU A 94 -57.65 3.58 24.97
N THR A 95 -58.80 2.92 24.91
CA THR A 95 -58.90 1.46 25.00
C THR A 95 -58.24 0.77 23.80
N SER A 96 -58.50 1.24 22.58
CA SER A 96 -57.89 0.67 21.36
C SER A 96 -56.37 0.81 21.36
N TRP A 97 -55.84 1.94 21.82
CA TRP A 97 -54.39 2.14 21.96
C TRP A 97 -53.79 1.29 23.07
N GLY A 98 -54.49 1.12 24.19
CA GLY A 98 -54.07 0.22 25.27
C GLY A 98 -54.03 -1.25 24.83
N ASP A 99 -55.00 -1.70 24.03
CA ASP A 99 -55.00 -3.06 23.48
C ASP A 99 -53.92 -3.24 22.41
N TYR A 100 -53.66 -2.21 21.59
CA TYR A 100 -52.53 -2.21 20.65
C TYR A 100 -51.18 -2.27 21.38
N GLU A 101 -51.01 -1.51 22.46
CA GLU A 101 -49.80 -1.54 23.29
C GLU A 101 -49.59 -2.95 23.88
N LYS A 102 -50.64 -3.54 24.49
CA LYS A 102 -50.58 -4.91 25.01
C LYS A 102 -50.19 -5.92 23.93
N SER A 103 -50.88 -5.90 22.79
CA SER A 103 -50.59 -6.79 21.66
C SER A 103 -49.14 -6.62 21.14
N THR A 104 -48.65 -5.38 21.07
CA THR A 104 -47.27 -5.09 20.66
C THR A 104 -46.26 -5.63 21.68
N THR A 105 -46.53 -5.49 23.00
CA THR A 105 -45.66 -6.06 24.04
C THR A 105 -45.66 -7.59 24.04
N GLU A 106 -46.80 -8.23 23.77
CA GLU A 106 -46.92 -9.68 23.64
C GLU A 106 -46.16 -10.19 22.40
N SER A 107 -46.30 -9.50 21.26
CA SER A 107 -45.52 -9.77 20.05
C SER A 107 -44.02 -9.63 20.30
N GLY A 108 -43.59 -8.60 21.04
CA GLY A 108 -42.20 -8.43 21.45
C GLY A 108 -41.66 -9.60 22.30
N LYS A 109 -42.47 -10.12 23.23
CA LYS A 109 -42.14 -11.32 24.02
C LYS A 109 -42.07 -12.59 23.15
N LEU A 110 -42.95 -12.71 22.15
CA LEU A 110 -42.89 -13.83 21.20
C LEU A 110 -41.62 -13.76 20.35
N VAL A 111 -41.23 -12.58 19.87
CA VAL A 111 -39.99 -12.40 19.10
C VAL A 111 -38.76 -12.74 19.92
N SER A 112 -38.70 -12.35 21.20
CA SER A 112 -37.57 -12.71 22.07
C SER A 112 -37.52 -14.23 22.31
N LEU A 113 -38.67 -14.87 22.50
CA LEU A 113 -38.75 -16.33 22.64
C LEU A 113 -38.33 -17.07 21.37
N VAL A 114 -38.78 -16.61 20.20
CA VAL A 114 -38.37 -17.17 18.90
C VAL A 114 -36.87 -17.02 18.70
N THR A 115 -36.32 -15.85 19.02
CA THR A 115 -34.88 -15.59 18.93
C THR A 115 -34.09 -16.55 19.83
N GLN A 116 -34.53 -16.71 21.08
CA GLN A 116 -33.95 -17.70 21.99
C GLN A 116 -34.00 -19.12 21.42
N LYS A 117 -35.15 -19.54 20.88
CA LYS A 117 -35.31 -20.88 20.28
C LYS A 117 -34.44 -21.08 19.04
N LEU A 118 -34.26 -20.04 18.22
CA LEU A 118 -33.34 -20.10 17.08
C LEU A 118 -31.90 -20.30 17.53
N ASP A 119 -31.47 -19.66 18.61
CA ASP A 119 -30.12 -19.85 19.15
C ASP A 119 -29.93 -21.23 19.79
N GLU A 120 -30.94 -21.76 20.49
CA GLU A 120 -30.96 -23.16 20.96
C GLU A 120 -30.84 -24.14 19.78
N ILE A 121 -31.54 -23.90 18.66
CA ILE A 121 -31.46 -24.74 17.45
C ILE A 121 -30.06 -24.64 16.82
N LYS A 122 -29.47 -23.45 16.72
CA LYS A 122 -28.10 -23.29 16.19
C LYS A 122 -27.10 -24.08 17.02
N LYS A 123 -27.18 -23.96 18.35
CA LYS A 123 -26.31 -24.71 19.28
C LYS A 123 -26.50 -26.22 19.11
N SER A 124 -27.75 -26.69 19.07
CA SER A 124 -28.07 -28.11 18.85
C SER A 124 -27.53 -28.63 17.50
N ARG A 125 -27.66 -27.86 16.41
CA ARG A 125 -27.10 -28.23 15.10
C ARG A 125 -25.58 -28.29 15.11
N HIS A 126 -24.92 -27.37 15.82
CA HIS A 126 -23.48 -27.40 16.00
C HIS A 126 -23.03 -28.67 16.74
N ASP A 127 -23.70 -29.00 17.85
CA ASP A 127 -23.42 -30.21 18.63
C ASP A 127 -23.66 -31.49 17.80
N GLN A 128 -24.72 -31.51 16.98
CA GLN A 128 -25.01 -32.62 16.06
C GLN A 128 -23.91 -32.80 15.01
N PHE A 129 -23.46 -31.70 14.40
CA PHE A 129 -22.37 -31.73 13.42
C PHE A 129 -21.07 -32.24 14.05
N GLN A 130 -20.73 -31.78 15.26
CA GLN A 130 -19.56 -32.26 15.99
C GLN A 130 -19.64 -33.76 16.30
N LYS A 131 -20.78 -34.25 16.78
CA LYS A 131 -20.99 -35.69 17.04
C LYS A 131 -20.89 -36.53 15.76
N ALA A 132 -21.43 -36.03 14.65
CA ALA A 132 -21.32 -36.70 13.36
C ALA A 132 -19.86 -36.83 12.89
N LEU A 133 -19.05 -35.78 13.07
CA LEU A 133 -17.61 -35.83 12.78
C LEU A 133 -16.87 -36.84 13.66
N GLN A 134 -17.20 -36.91 14.95
CA GLN A 134 -16.62 -37.91 15.86
C GLN A 134 -16.98 -39.33 15.45
N LEU A 135 -18.25 -39.58 15.10
CA LEU A 135 -18.70 -40.89 14.62
C LEU A 135 -17.99 -41.27 13.31
N ALA A 136 -17.92 -40.35 12.35
CA ALA A 136 -17.20 -40.57 11.09
C ALA A 136 -15.73 -40.92 11.32
N ARG A 137 -15.07 -40.27 12.28
CA ARG A 137 -13.69 -40.58 12.65
C ARG A 137 -13.54 -41.97 13.25
N VAL A 138 -14.36 -42.33 14.23
CA VAL A 138 -14.30 -43.65 14.88
C VAL A 138 -14.56 -44.75 13.86
N THR A 139 -15.53 -44.55 12.97
CA THR A 139 -15.81 -45.47 11.86
C THR A 139 -14.62 -45.58 10.91
N ALA A 140 -14.00 -44.48 10.50
CA ALA A 140 -12.82 -44.50 9.63
C ALA A 140 -11.61 -45.21 10.28
N VAL A 141 -11.38 -44.96 11.58
CA VAL A 141 -10.33 -45.64 12.36
C VAL A 141 -10.59 -47.15 12.43
N LYS A 142 -11.84 -47.55 12.70
CA LYS A 142 -12.24 -48.95 12.76
C LYS A 142 -12.05 -49.63 11.40
N ASN A 143 -12.59 -49.04 10.34
CA ASN A 143 -12.50 -49.60 9.00
C ASN A 143 -11.05 -49.71 8.51
N LEU A 144 -10.21 -48.69 8.77
CA LEU A 144 -8.79 -48.73 8.44
C LEU A 144 -8.06 -49.83 9.22
N HIS A 145 -8.41 -50.04 10.49
CA HIS A 145 -7.85 -51.13 11.29
C HIS A 145 -8.26 -52.51 10.74
N GLU A 146 -9.53 -52.68 10.36
CA GLU A 146 -10.04 -53.90 9.72
C GLU A 146 -9.34 -54.16 8.37
N ASP A 147 -9.16 -53.13 7.55
CA ASP A 147 -8.42 -53.21 6.28
C ASP A 147 -6.96 -53.63 6.45
N LEU A 148 -6.30 -53.16 7.51
CA LEU A 148 -4.93 -53.55 7.85
C LEU A 148 -4.85 -54.97 8.41
N LYS A 149 -5.93 -55.47 9.04
CA LYS A 149 -6.03 -56.84 9.55
C LYS A 149 -6.27 -57.84 8.41
N GLU A 150 -7.12 -57.50 7.45
CA GLU A 150 -7.43 -58.28 6.25
C GLU A 150 -6.49 -57.94 5.07
N LYS A 151 -5.21 -57.71 5.36
CA LYS A 151 -4.27 -57.24 4.34
C LYS A 151 -4.03 -58.29 3.23
N PRO A 152 -4.07 -57.88 1.95
CA PRO A 152 -3.72 -58.76 0.84
C PRO A 152 -2.21 -59.03 0.80
N ARG A 153 -1.81 -60.15 0.16
CA ARG A 153 -0.39 -60.50 -0.04
C ARG A 153 0.28 -59.62 -1.11
N PHE A 154 -0.52 -58.99 -1.97
CA PHE A 154 -0.08 -58.10 -3.03
C PHE A 154 -0.90 -56.80 -2.98
N ALA A 155 -0.37 -55.74 -3.58
CA ALA A 155 -1.03 -54.43 -3.64
C ALA A 155 -2.22 -54.43 -4.61
N GLU A 156 -3.36 -54.97 -4.17
CA GLU A 156 -4.61 -54.96 -4.95
C GLU A 156 -5.17 -53.54 -5.06
N LEU A 157 -5.54 -53.12 -6.28
CA LEU A 157 -5.99 -51.76 -6.56
C LEU A 157 -7.24 -51.38 -5.75
N PHE A 158 -8.20 -52.29 -5.66
CA PHE A 158 -9.45 -52.08 -4.91
C PHE A 158 -9.21 -51.88 -3.41
N TRP A 159 -8.29 -52.65 -2.82
CA TRP A 159 -7.92 -52.48 -1.42
C TRP A 159 -7.23 -51.12 -1.19
N LEU A 160 -6.34 -50.70 -2.10
CA LEU A 160 -5.68 -49.40 -2.02
C LEU A 160 -6.65 -48.22 -2.13
N GLU A 161 -7.65 -48.30 -3.02
CA GLU A 161 -8.68 -47.28 -3.15
C GLU A 161 -9.54 -47.17 -1.88
N ARG A 162 -9.92 -48.32 -1.31
CA ARG A 162 -10.67 -48.38 -0.04
C ARG A 162 -9.88 -47.79 1.13
N VAL A 163 -8.61 -48.16 1.26
CA VAL A 163 -7.70 -47.61 2.28
C VAL A 163 -7.52 -46.11 2.11
N ARG A 164 -7.35 -45.63 0.87
CA ARG A 164 -7.22 -44.20 0.55
C ARG A 164 -8.45 -43.42 1.00
N GLU A 165 -9.66 -43.93 0.77
CA GLU A 165 -10.90 -43.30 1.20
C GLU A 165 -10.97 -43.19 2.73
N HIS A 166 -10.69 -44.27 3.44
CA HIS A 166 -10.66 -44.27 4.91
C HIS A 166 -9.61 -43.30 5.48
N VAL A 167 -8.43 -43.24 4.88
CA VAL A 167 -7.37 -42.28 5.25
C VAL A 167 -7.82 -40.84 4.99
N ALA A 168 -8.47 -40.55 3.87
CA ALA A 168 -8.96 -39.22 3.53
C ALA A 168 -10.05 -38.71 4.51
N VAL A 169 -10.99 -39.59 4.89
CA VAL A 169 -12.01 -39.28 5.90
C VAL A 169 -11.36 -39.04 7.27
N LEU A 170 -10.38 -39.86 7.64
CA LEU A 170 -9.65 -39.70 8.90
C LEU A 170 -8.87 -38.37 8.97
N ILE A 171 -8.15 -38.01 7.91
CA ILE A 171 -7.39 -36.74 7.86
C ILE A 171 -8.35 -35.54 7.91
N THR A 172 -9.42 -35.57 7.12
CA THR A 172 -10.44 -34.49 7.09
C THR A 172 -11.07 -34.29 8.46
N THR A 173 -11.46 -35.38 9.12
CA THR A 173 -12.07 -35.30 10.45
C THR A 173 -11.07 -34.85 11.52
N LEU A 174 -9.77 -35.16 11.41
CA LEU A 174 -8.73 -34.67 12.32
C LEU A 174 -8.43 -33.18 12.13
N PHE A 175 -8.52 -32.67 10.91
CA PHE A 175 -8.24 -31.26 10.60
C PHE A 175 -9.36 -30.31 11.05
N ILE A 176 -10.63 -30.70 10.90
CA ILE A 176 -11.78 -29.83 11.20
C ILE A 176 -12.02 -29.69 12.71
N SER A 177 -11.62 -30.67 13.52
CA SER A 177 -11.97 -30.74 14.94
C SER A 177 -10.99 -30.04 15.89
N VAL A 178 -10.40 -28.91 15.48
CA VAL A 178 -9.38 -28.20 16.30
C VAL A 178 -9.93 -27.74 17.65
N ASP A 179 -11.25 -27.53 17.76
CA ASP A 179 -11.89 -26.91 18.92
C ASP A 179 -12.35 -27.87 20.04
N PHE A 180 -12.08 -29.17 19.92
CA PHE A 180 -12.39 -30.13 20.98
C PHE A 180 -11.13 -30.91 21.33
N GLU A 181 -10.86 -31.04 22.64
CA GLU A 181 -9.87 -31.97 23.17
C GLU A 181 -10.21 -33.36 22.63
N CYS A 182 -9.56 -33.73 21.52
CA CYS A 182 -9.53 -35.12 21.11
C CYS A 182 -9.01 -35.88 22.32
N SER A 183 -9.72 -36.93 22.74
CA SER A 183 -9.12 -37.87 23.68
C SER A 183 -7.74 -38.22 23.12
N PRO A 184 -6.64 -37.95 23.86
CA PRO A 184 -5.28 -38.18 23.41
C PRO A 184 -5.11 -39.59 22.83
N LEU A 185 -5.92 -40.52 23.33
CA LEU A 185 -6.05 -41.89 22.85
C LEU A 185 -6.35 -42.01 21.35
N VAL A 186 -7.34 -41.28 20.80
CA VAL A 186 -7.72 -41.40 19.38
C VAL A 186 -6.65 -40.77 18.49
N SER A 187 -6.05 -39.66 18.90
CA SER A 187 -4.93 -39.04 18.17
C SER A 187 -3.70 -39.94 18.15
N ASN A 188 -3.35 -40.52 19.30
CA ASN A 188 -2.23 -41.45 19.41
C ASN A 188 -2.49 -42.76 18.65
N PHE A 189 -3.72 -43.26 18.67
CA PHE A 189 -4.10 -44.44 17.91
C PHE A 189 -4.06 -44.19 16.39
N SER A 190 -4.56 -43.04 15.92
CA SER A 190 -4.44 -42.64 14.51
C SER A 190 -2.98 -42.53 14.06
N LYS A 191 -2.10 -41.93 14.89
CA LYS A 191 -0.66 -41.89 14.62
C LYS A 191 -0.05 -43.29 14.51
N THR A 192 -0.42 -44.19 15.43
CA THR A 192 0.04 -45.58 15.42
C THR A 192 -0.45 -46.34 14.19
N LEU A 193 -1.70 -46.10 13.77
CA LEU A 193 -2.25 -46.66 12.55
C LEU A 193 -1.52 -46.14 11.31
N PHE A 194 -1.20 -44.83 11.24
CA PHE A 194 -0.41 -44.28 10.14
C PHE A 194 1.00 -44.88 10.09
N GLU A 195 1.66 -45.09 11.23
CA GLU A 195 2.97 -45.77 11.28
C GLU A 195 2.88 -47.24 10.85
N ASN A 196 1.82 -47.96 11.22
CA ASN A 196 1.60 -49.34 10.78
C ASN A 196 1.27 -49.41 9.28
N LEU A 197 0.45 -48.49 8.78
CA LEU A 197 0.13 -48.35 7.36
C LEU A 197 1.41 -48.08 6.57
N LYS A 198 2.24 -47.14 7.03
CA LYS A 198 3.56 -46.83 6.47
C LYS A 198 4.45 -48.08 6.37
N LYS A 199 4.62 -48.81 7.48
CA LYS A 199 5.41 -50.07 7.51
C LYS A 199 4.89 -51.15 6.55
N HIS A 200 3.60 -51.15 6.24
CA HIS A 200 3.01 -52.13 5.32
C HIS A 200 3.05 -51.69 3.86
N LEU A 201 2.92 -50.40 3.58
CA LEU A 201 2.95 -49.87 2.23
C LEU A 201 4.37 -49.84 1.63
N PHE A 202 5.42 -49.65 2.43
CA PHE A 202 6.80 -49.64 1.94
C PHE A 202 7.27 -50.96 1.28
N PRO A 203 7.03 -52.15 1.88
CA PRO A 203 7.37 -53.42 1.24
C PRO A 203 6.65 -53.64 -0.11
N PHE A 204 5.43 -53.13 -0.27
CA PHE A 204 4.71 -53.18 -1.55
C PHE A 204 5.34 -52.29 -2.62
N LEU A 205 6.07 -51.25 -2.23
CA LEU A 205 6.82 -50.40 -3.14
C LEU A 205 8.13 -51.07 -3.60
N GLU A 206 8.85 -51.76 -2.70
CA GLU A 206 10.14 -52.40 -2.98
C GLU A 206 10.04 -53.68 -3.83
N PHE A 207 8.94 -54.42 -3.78
CA PHE A 207 8.79 -55.67 -4.53
C PHE A 207 8.59 -55.38 -6.04
N GLN A 208 9.65 -55.57 -6.84
CA GLN A 208 9.73 -55.15 -8.26
C GLN A 208 8.71 -55.78 -9.23
N ASN A 209 7.89 -56.77 -8.82
CA ASN A 209 7.28 -57.70 -9.77
C ASN A 209 5.75 -57.91 -9.79
N SER A 210 4.90 -57.03 -9.24
CA SER A 210 3.44 -57.23 -9.47
C SER A 210 2.49 -56.05 -9.30
N SER A 211 2.88 -54.90 -8.76
CA SER A 211 1.97 -53.76 -8.65
C SER A 211 2.04 -52.90 -9.92
N SER A 212 0.91 -52.77 -10.63
CA SER A 212 0.77 -51.82 -11.75
C SER A 212 1.26 -50.43 -11.33
N LEU A 213 1.76 -49.64 -12.29
CA LEU A 213 2.17 -48.25 -12.04
C LEU A 213 1.08 -47.44 -11.30
N LYS A 214 -0.19 -47.77 -11.54
CA LYS A 214 -1.37 -47.24 -10.84
C LYS A 214 -1.42 -47.59 -9.35
N ALA A 215 -1.06 -48.81 -8.98
CA ALA A 215 -0.97 -49.20 -7.57
C ALA A 215 0.19 -48.46 -6.86
N LYS A 216 1.34 -48.28 -7.54
CA LYS A 216 2.48 -47.52 -6.98
C LYS A 216 2.13 -46.04 -6.78
N SER A 217 1.40 -45.42 -7.71
CA SER A 217 0.96 -44.03 -7.55
C SER A 217 -0.05 -43.86 -6.41
N LEU A 218 -1.02 -44.77 -6.28
CA LEU A 218 -1.97 -44.75 -5.16
C LEU A 218 -1.28 -44.92 -3.80
N ILE A 219 -0.29 -45.81 -3.71
CA ILE A 219 0.49 -45.99 -2.49
C ILE A 219 1.24 -44.70 -2.13
N LEU A 220 1.88 -44.05 -3.12
CA LEU A 220 2.58 -42.78 -2.90
C LEU A 220 1.62 -41.65 -2.49
N ASP A 221 0.43 -41.57 -3.10
CA ASP A 221 -0.61 -40.60 -2.71
C ASP A 221 -1.01 -40.79 -1.24
N ILE A 222 -1.26 -42.03 -0.80
CA ILE A 222 -1.58 -42.34 0.60
C ILE A 222 -0.42 -41.94 1.52
N LEU A 223 0.83 -42.27 1.16
CA LEU A 223 2.03 -41.95 1.96
C LEU A 223 2.26 -40.44 2.09
N ILE A 224 2.00 -39.67 1.03
CA ILE A 224 2.05 -38.21 1.05
C ILE A 224 0.95 -37.65 1.97
N ASP A 225 -0.27 -38.18 1.89
CA ASP A 225 -1.39 -37.72 2.70
C ASP A 225 -1.17 -37.98 4.20
N ILE A 226 -0.50 -39.07 4.58
CA ILE A 226 -0.08 -39.34 5.98
C ILE A 226 1.21 -38.62 6.40
N LYS A 227 1.76 -37.71 5.57
CA LYS A 227 2.98 -36.93 5.81
C LYS A 227 4.28 -37.77 5.92
N ALA A 228 4.35 -38.94 5.30
CA ALA A 228 5.59 -39.75 5.23
C ALA A 228 6.50 -39.29 4.07
N VAL A 229 6.79 -37.99 3.99
CA VAL A 229 7.44 -37.35 2.83
C VAL A 229 8.90 -37.76 2.67
N GLU A 230 9.67 -37.80 3.77
CA GLU A 230 11.11 -38.11 3.74
C GLU A 230 11.38 -39.56 3.30
N ASP A 231 10.65 -40.52 3.84
CA ASP A 231 10.81 -41.93 3.49
C ASP A 231 10.30 -42.23 2.07
N SER A 232 9.24 -41.55 1.63
CA SER A 232 8.74 -41.64 0.26
C SER A 232 9.72 -41.04 -0.74
N ALA A 233 10.38 -39.94 -0.38
CA ALA A 233 11.43 -39.33 -1.20
C ALA A 233 12.65 -40.27 -1.31
N ASN A 234 13.12 -40.83 -0.19
CA ASN A 234 14.22 -41.78 -0.16
C ASN A 234 13.94 -43.03 -1.01
N PHE A 235 12.71 -43.54 -1.00
CA PHE A 235 12.30 -44.66 -1.85
C PHE A 235 12.29 -44.28 -3.34
N VAL A 236 11.70 -43.13 -3.70
CA VAL A 236 11.72 -42.63 -5.09
C VAL A 236 13.17 -42.48 -5.56
N THR A 237 14.06 -41.90 -4.75
CA THR A 237 15.47 -41.77 -5.08
C THR A 237 16.15 -43.12 -5.30
N LYS A 238 15.94 -44.12 -4.42
CA LYS A 238 16.62 -45.43 -4.51
C LYS A 238 16.09 -46.35 -5.61
N THR A 239 14.77 -46.39 -5.80
CA THR A 239 14.13 -47.41 -6.64
C THR A 239 13.82 -46.92 -8.05
N ILE A 240 13.55 -45.63 -8.22
CA ILE A 240 13.13 -45.05 -9.50
C ILE A 240 14.30 -44.39 -10.24
N CYS A 241 15.24 -43.80 -9.47
CA CYS A 241 16.44 -43.14 -9.99
C CYS A 241 17.73 -43.73 -9.39
N PRO A 242 18.02 -45.04 -9.57
CA PRO A 242 19.36 -45.54 -9.31
C PRO A 242 20.35 -44.75 -10.19
N ILE A 243 21.27 -44.06 -9.55
CA ILE A 243 22.24 -43.18 -10.20
C ILE A 243 23.32 -44.07 -10.81
N PRO A 244 23.56 -44.03 -12.14
CA PRO A 244 24.62 -44.81 -12.75
C PRO A 244 26.01 -44.28 -12.35
N ASP A 245 26.98 -45.18 -12.24
CA ASP A 245 28.38 -44.81 -12.00
C ASP A 245 28.92 -43.99 -13.18
N PHE A 246 29.43 -42.79 -12.88
CA PHE A 246 29.99 -41.88 -13.88
C PHE A 246 31.45 -42.23 -14.16
N GLU A 247 31.71 -43.28 -14.94
CA GLU A 247 33.06 -43.57 -15.44
C GLU A 247 33.31 -42.86 -16.78
N GLY A 248 34.12 -41.80 -16.79
CA GLY A 248 34.50 -41.08 -18.01
C GLY A 248 35.17 -39.70 -17.81
N LYS A 249 35.77 -39.16 -18.88
CA LYS A 249 36.35 -37.79 -18.93
C LYS A 249 35.27 -36.72 -18.66
N SER A 250 35.67 -35.53 -18.20
CA SER A 250 34.76 -34.45 -17.75
C SER A 250 33.64 -34.12 -18.76
N ASP A 251 33.98 -34.00 -20.04
CA ASP A 251 33.05 -33.58 -21.10
C ASP A 251 31.95 -34.62 -21.38
N SER A 252 32.27 -35.91 -21.21
CA SER A 252 31.27 -36.97 -21.39
C SER A 252 30.33 -37.08 -20.19
N ARG A 253 30.78 -36.72 -18.97
CA ARG A 253 29.96 -36.80 -17.75
C ARG A 253 28.77 -35.85 -17.76
N MET A 254 28.96 -34.60 -18.23
CA MET A 254 27.86 -33.63 -18.33
C MET A 254 26.82 -34.04 -19.37
N LYS A 255 27.28 -34.54 -20.53
CA LYS A 255 26.39 -35.01 -21.60
C LYS A 255 25.58 -36.23 -21.17
N THR A 256 26.23 -37.23 -20.57
CA THR A 256 25.56 -38.42 -20.02
C THR A 256 24.57 -38.04 -18.92
N TRP A 257 24.89 -37.05 -18.06
CA TRP A 257 23.97 -36.56 -17.04
C TRP A 257 22.71 -35.94 -17.67
N ILE A 258 22.85 -35.06 -18.67
CA ILE A 258 21.70 -34.43 -19.35
C ILE A 258 20.80 -35.50 -20.01
N GLU A 259 21.39 -36.50 -20.67
CA GLU A 259 20.63 -37.60 -21.29
C GLU A 259 19.85 -38.43 -20.25
N ILE A 260 20.42 -38.65 -19.05
CA ILE A 260 19.73 -39.31 -17.93
C ILE A 260 18.55 -38.46 -17.44
N VAL A 261 18.74 -37.15 -17.26
CA VAL A 261 17.66 -36.25 -16.81
C VAL A 261 16.52 -36.22 -17.83
N GLU A 262 16.82 -36.09 -19.12
CA GLU A 262 15.82 -36.08 -20.19
C GLU A 262 15.04 -37.40 -20.29
N LYS A 263 15.74 -38.54 -20.20
CA LYS A 263 15.11 -39.86 -20.21
C LYS A 263 14.18 -40.03 -19.02
N LYS A 264 14.62 -39.64 -17.83
CA LYS A 264 13.82 -39.75 -16.61
C LYS A 264 12.63 -38.82 -16.62
N GLN A 265 12.78 -37.58 -17.09
CA GLN A 265 11.64 -36.67 -17.25
C GLN A 265 10.56 -37.25 -18.18
N LYS A 266 10.95 -37.87 -19.30
CA LYS A 266 10.00 -38.55 -20.21
C LYS A 266 9.32 -39.77 -19.57
N GLU A 267 10.05 -40.59 -18.82
CA GLU A 267 9.49 -41.75 -18.10
C GLU A 267 8.41 -41.29 -17.09
N ILE A 268 8.66 -40.19 -16.37
CA ILE A 268 7.74 -39.61 -15.38
C ILE A 268 6.47 -39.04 -16.03
N ASP A 269 6.65 -38.24 -17.08
CA ASP A 269 5.54 -37.58 -17.77
C ASP A 269 4.64 -38.62 -18.48
N THR A 270 5.22 -39.70 -19.02
CA THR A 270 4.48 -40.82 -19.62
C THR A 270 3.71 -41.60 -18.55
N ALA A 271 4.38 -41.95 -17.44
CA ALA A 271 3.79 -42.69 -16.34
C ALA A 271 2.56 -42.02 -15.72
N ILE A 272 2.55 -40.69 -15.67
CA ILE A 272 1.47 -39.92 -15.05
C ILE A 272 0.32 -39.65 -16.04
N SER A 273 0.62 -39.53 -17.33
CA SER A 273 -0.40 -39.39 -18.38
C SER A 273 -1.28 -40.65 -18.51
N GLU A 274 -0.74 -41.83 -18.20
CA GLU A 274 -1.45 -43.12 -18.23
C GLU A 274 -2.25 -43.42 -16.94
N SER A 275 -2.24 -42.53 -15.95
CA SER A 275 -2.95 -42.69 -14.68
C SER A 275 -4.40 -42.18 -14.77
N ASP A 276 -5.36 -42.90 -14.16
CA ASP A 276 -6.78 -42.49 -14.08
C ASP A 276 -7.09 -41.59 -12.86
N LEU A 277 -6.07 -41.05 -12.18
CA LEU A 277 -6.25 -40.23 -10.99
C LEU A 277 -6.95 -38.88 -11.30
N PRO A 278 -7.67 -38.29 -10.32
CA PRO A 278 -8.20 -36.94 -10.42
C PRO A 278 -7.09 -35.92 -10.70
N GLU A 279 -7.36 -34.92 -11.54
CA GLU A 279 -6.38 -33.95 -12.03
C GLU A 279 -5.59 -33.23 -10.92
N LYS A 280 -6.25 -32.97 -9.78
CA LYS A 280 -5.63 -32.35 -8.59
C LYS A 280 -4.63 -33.28 -7.90
N SER A 281 -4.90 -34.58 -7.84
CA SER A 281 -4.00 -35.58 -7.27
C SER A 281 -2.84 -35.88 -8.22
N LYS A 282 -3.10 -35.96 -9.53
CA LYS A 282 -2.06 -36.05 -10.57
C LYS A 282 -1.03 -34.93 -10.46
N LYS A 283 -1.49 -33.69 -10.29
CA LYS A 283 -0.60 -32.53 -10.12
C LYS A 283 0.25 -32.63 -8.84
N LYS A 284 -0.35 -33.00 -7.71
CA LYS A 284 0.36 -33.16 -6.42
C LYS A 284 1.43 -34.25 -6.50
N LEU A 285 1.11 -35.38 -7.13
CA LEU A 285 2.03 -36.50 -7.31
C LEU A 285 3.14 -36.17 -8.32
N LEU A 286 2.83 -35.45 -9.40
CA LEU A 286 3.79 -34.93 -10.38
C LEU A 286 4.81 -33.99 -9.72
N ASP A 287 4.32 -33.02 -8.93
CA ASP A 287 5.17 -32.06 -8.23
C ASP A 287 6.08 -32.78 -7.21
N PHE A 288 5.55 -33.74 -6.46
CA PHE A 288 6.33 -34.54 -5.50
C PHE A 288 7.42 -35.37 -6.19
N TYR A 289 7.07 -36.12 -7.24
CA TYR A 289 8.02 -36.99 -7.94
C TYR A 289 9.12 -36.17 -8.60
N LYS A 290 8.75 -35.08 -9.29
CA LYS A 290 9.72 -34.18 -9.92
C LYS A 290 10.65 -33.59 -8.87
N ASN A 291 10.14 -33.10 -7.73
CA ASN A 291 10.98 -32.56 -6.66
C ASN A 291 11.96 -33.58 -6.07
N CYS A 292 11.55 -34.83 -5.86
CA CYS A 292 12.43 -35.87 -5.32
C CYS A 292 13.54 -36.26 -6.31
N VAL A 293 13.18 -36.48 -7.57
CA VAL A 293 14.12 -36.83 -8.63
C VAL A 293 15.12 -35.70 -8.87
N PHE A 294 14.63 -34.46 -8.99
CA PHE A 294 15.48 -33.30 -9.20
C PHE A 294 16.40 -33.05 -8.00
N SER A 295 15.90 -33.08 -6.76
CA SER A 295 16.76 -32.93 -5.56
C SER A 295 17.90 -33.96 -5.51
N SER A 296 17.61 -35.21 -5.90
CA SER A 296 18.61 -36.28 -5.99
C SER A 296 19.63 -36.00 -7.08
N LEU A 297 19.20 -35.54 -8.25
CA LEU A 297 20.07 -35.17 -9.37
C LEU A 297 20.98 -33.99 -9.05
N ILE A 298 20.52 -32.98 -8.28
CA ILE A 298 21.39 -31.90 -7.75
C ILE A 298 22.47 -32.48 -6.85
N SER A 299 22.11 -33.38 -5.94
CA SER A 299 23.06 -33.95 -4.98
C SER A 299 24.17 -34.72 -5.70
N VAL A 300 23.79 -35.49 -6.72
CA VAL A 300 24.74 -36.19 -7.59
C VAL A 300 25.62 -35.24 -8.38
N PHE A 301 25.04 -34.17 -8.93
CA PHE A 301 25.80 -33.16 -9.64
C PHE A 301 26.82 -32.49 -8.71
N ALA A 302 26.41 -32.12 -7.50
CA ALA A 302 27.26 -31.51 -6.48
C ALA A 302 28.44 -32.42 -6.09
N GLU A 303 28.22 -33.73 -5.98
CA GLU A 303 29.24 -34.68 -5.56
C GLU A 303 30.18 -35.10 -6.70
N LYS A 304 29.65 -35.38 -7.90
CA LYS A 304 30.40 -36.05 -8.98
C LYS A 304 30.79 -35.13 -10.14
N ILE A 305 30.07 -34.03 -10.37
CA ILE A 305 30.25 -33.16 -11.54
C ILE A 305 30.86 -31.81 -11.13
N ARG A 306 30.34 -31.15 -10.09
CA ARG A 306 30.83 -29.86 -9.57
C ARG A 306 32.34 -29.80 -9.35
N PRO A 307 33.03 -30.82 -8.79
CA PRO A 307 34.49 -30.79 -8.62
C PRO A 307 35.24 -30.68 -9.96
N THR A 308 34.63 -31.14 -11.05
CA THR A 308 35.22 -31.11 -12.40
C THR A 308 34.94 -29.79 -13.13
N LEU A 309 34.01 -28.98 -12.62
CA LEU A 309 33.68 -27.64 -13.12
C LEU A 309 34.53 -26.53 -12.51
N LEU A 310 35.55 -26.88 -11.71
CA LEU A 310 36.55 -25.92 -11.27
C LEU A 310 37.29 -25.35 -12.49
N PRO A 311 37.64 -24.04 -12.50
CA PRO A 311 38.20 -23.33 -13.66
C PRO A 311 39.62 -23.77 -14.10
N ILE A 312 40.05 -24.98 -13.74
CA ILE A 312 41.33 -25.59 -14.16
C ILE A 312 41.36 -25.80 -15.69
N ASN A 313 40.20 -25.98 -16.34
CA ASN A 313 40.09 -26.00 -17.80
C ASN A 313 38.93 -25.11 -18.28
N PRO A 314 39.22 -23.89 -18.76
CA PRO A 314 38.20 -22.92 -19.15
C PRO A 314 37.35 -23.35 -20.36
N LYS A 315 37.89 -24.21 -21.25
CA LYS A 315 37.13 -24.73 -22.39
C LYS A 315 36.04 -25.70 -21.96
N ILE A 316 36.40 -26.65 -21.08
CA ILE A 316 35.47 -27.62 -20.49
C ILE A 316 34.37 -26.90 -19.70
N PHE A 317 34.72 -25.87 -18.94
CA PHE A 317 33.76 -25.05 -18.20
C PHE A 317 32.73 -24.39 -19.14
N ARG A 318 33.21 -23.77 -20.22
CA ARG A 318 32.38 -23.11 -21.23
C ARG A 318 31.44 -24.10 -21.92
N GLU A 319 31.96 -25.24 -22.37
CA GLU A 319 31.18 -26.29 -23.03
C GLU A 319 30.07 -26.83 -22.11
N CYS A 320 30.40 -27.11 -20.84
CA CYS A 320 29.42 -27.54 -19.85
C CYS A 320 28.35 -26.47 -19.57
N PHE A 321 28.75 -25.20 -19.46
CA PHE A 321 27.83 -24.08 -19.21
C PHE A 321 26.89 -23.82 -20.39
N GLU A 322 27.39 -23.90 -21.63
CA GLU A 322 26.59 -23.74 -22.85
C GLU A 322 25.62 -24.92 -23.05
N MET A 323 26.07 -26.15 -22.77
CA MET A 323 25.22 -27.34 -22.84
C MET A 323 24.07 -27.26 -21.84
N MET A 324 24.36 -26.86 -20.59
CA MET A 324 23.36 -26.58 -19.57
C MET A 324 22.39 -25.49 -20.02
N SER A 325 22.93 -24.37 -20.48
CA SER A 325 22.17 -23.22 -20.94
C SER A 325 21.17 -23.59 -22.03
N SER A 326 21.60 -24.43 -22.99
CA SER A 326 20.74 -24.97 -24.04
C SER A 326 19.65 -25.88 -23.48
N PHE A 327 19.99 -26.74 -22.51
CA PHE A 327 19.03 -27.64 -21.85
C PHE A 327 17.95 -26.88 -21.08
N ILE A 328 18.33 -25.90 -20.25
CA ILE A 328 17.38 -25.04 -19.53
C ILE A 328 16.48 -24.30 -20.51
N GLN A 329 17.02 -23.83 -21.64
CA GLN A 329 16.24 -23.13 -22.65
C GLN A 329 15.19 -24.02 -23.33
N LYS A 330 15.50 -25.29 -23.57
CA LYS A 330 14.64 -26.29 -24.23
C LYS A 330 13.58 -26.92 -23.32
N THR A 331 13.74 -26.82 -22.01
CA THR A 331 12.82 -27.47 -21.05
C THR A 331 11.51 -26.67 -20.91
N PRO A 332 10.32 -27.26 -21.20
CA PRO A 332 9.03 -26.62 -20.92
C PRO A 332 8.79 -26.53 -19.41
N ASP A 333 8.05 -25.51 -18.95
CA ASP A 333 7.73 -25.23 -17.53
C ASP A 333 8.89 -24.76 -16.62
N LYS A 334 9.77 -23.88 -17.12
CA LYS A 334 10.92 -23.28 -16.38
C LYS A 334 10.54 -22.68 -15.01
N LEU A 335 9.33 -22.16 -14.87
CA LEU A 335 8.87 -21.46 -13.66
C LEU A 335 8.61 -22.38 -12.48
N LYS A 336 8.23 -23.65 -12.71
CA LYS A 336 7.87 -24.58 -11.64
C LYS A 336 9.09 -25.07 -10.84
N PHE A 337 10.28 -24.98 -11.42
CA PHE A 337 11.53 -25.50 -10.86
C PHE A 337 12.59 -24.42 -10.73
N LEU A 338 12.17 -23.16 -10.62
CA LEU A 338 13.07 -22.01 -10.59
C LEU A 338 14.13 -22.14 -9.49
N ASP A 339 13.77 -22.69 -8.33
CA ASP A 339 14.69 -22.84 -7.20
C ASP A 339 15.72 -23.96 -7.42
N PHE A 340 15.33 -25.04 -8.10
CA PHE A 340 16.25 -26.07 -8.57
C PHE A 340 17.27 -25.48 -9.54
N TRP A 341 16.79 -24.77 -10.57
CA TRP A 341 17.66 -24.15 -11.58
C TRP A 341 18.55 -23.06 -10.99
N LYS A 342 18.06 -22.29 -10.02
CA LYS A 342 18.85 -21.28 -9.29
C LYS A 342 19.95 -21.91 -8.45
N THR A 343 19.63 -22.96 -7.69
CA THR A 343 20.61 -23.67 -6.85
C THR A 343 21.70 -24.27 -7.72
N TRP A 344 21.30 -24.90 -8.82
CA TRP A 344 22.22 -25.52 -9.76
C TRP A 344 23.04 -24.50 -10.57
N ALA A 345 22.44 -23.38 -10.97
CA ALA A 345 23.17 -22.28 -11.62
C ALA A 345 24.17 -21.59 -10.66
N GLY A 346 23.82 -21.50 -9.37
CA GLY A 346 24.69 -20.98 -8.31
C GLY A 346 25.92 -21.87 -8.06
N ASP A 347 25.87 -23.14 -8.44
CA ASP A 347 26.99 -24.07 -8.32
C ASP A 347 28.08 -23.86 -9.38
N PHE A 348 27.85 -23.03 -10.40
CA PHE A 348 28.87 -22.65 -11.37
C PHE A 348 29.68 -21.46 -10.84
N PRO A 349 31.00 -21.61 -10.59
CA PRO A 349 31.85 -20.51 -10.13
C PRO A 349 32.17 -19.50 -11.25
N ILE A 350 31.17 -18.79 -11.76
CA ILE A 350 31.30 -17.80 -12.86
C ILE A 350 32.32 -16.71 -12.48
N ASN A 351 32.30 -16.24 -11.23
CA ASN A 351 33.27 -15.24 -10.74
C ASN A 351 34.71 -15.79 -10.74
N GLY A 352 34.88 -17.09 -10.45
CA GLY A 352 36.18 -17.75 -10.52
C GLY A 352 36.69 -17.86 -11.96
N TYR A 353 35.78 -18.12 -12.91
CA TYR A 353 36.09 -18.14 -14.34
C TYR A 353 36.44 -16.75 -14.88
N ILE A 354 35.69 -15.70 -14.52
CA ILE A 354 36.01 -14.31 -14.87
C ILE A 354 37.39 -13.94 -14.32
N ARG A 355 37.63 -14.21 -13.03
CA ARG A 355 38.92 -13.93 -12.38
C ARG A 355 40.07 -14.67 -13.05
N TYR A 356 39.90 -15.92 -13.48
CA TYR A 356 40.95 -16.66 -14.19
C TYR A 356 41.43 -15.94 -15.45
N HIS A 357 40.51 -15.36 -16.22
CA HIS A 357 40.84 -14.63 -17.45
C HIS A 357 41.30 -13.19 -17.21
N SER A 358 40.79 -12.50 -16.18
CA SER A 358 41.04 -11.07 -15.98
C SER A 358 42.02 -10.69 -14.88
N LEU A 359 42.42 -11.60 -13.98
CA LEU A 359 43.22 -11.27 -12.79
C LEU A 359 44.50 -10.49 -13.14
N ASN A 360 45.29 -10.99 -14.08
CA ASN A 360 46.56 -10.37 -14.47
C ASN A 360 46.35 -8.97 -15.10
N ALA A 361 45.33 -8.81 -15.94
CA ALA A 361 45.02 -7.52 -16.56
C ALA A 361 44.50 -6.50 -15.54
N ILE A 362 43.65 -6.94 -14.60
CA ILE A 362 43.12 -6.09 -13.52
C ILE A 362 44.22 -5.67 -12.54
N GLU A 363 45.15 -6.56 -12.19
CA GLU A 363 46.29 -6.22 -11.32
C GLU A 363 47.19 -5.15 -11.96
N LYS A 364 47.53 -5.32 -13.25
CA LYS A 364 48.28 -4.30 -14.02
C LYS A 364 47.56 -2.96 -14.07
N PHE A 365 46.25 -2.98 -14.32
CA PHE A 365 45.43 -1.76 -14.34
C PHE A 365 45.44 -1.05 -12.98
N ARG A 366 45.27 -1.78 -11.88
CA ARG A 366 45.31 -1.21 -10.52
C ARG A 366 46.67 -0.61 -10.17
N GLU A 367 47.76 -1.23 -10.61
CA GLU A 367 49.09 -0.65 -10.42
C GLU A 367 49.30 0.64 -11.20
N SER A 368 48.70 0.74 -12.39
CA SER A 368 48.74 1.95 -13.24
C SER A 368 47.78 3.08 -12.81
N LEU A 369 46.85 2.82 -11.88
CA LEU A 369 45.99 3.86 -11.30
C LEU A 369 46.72 4.74 -10.27
N LYS A 370 47.85 4.26 -9.72
CA LYS A 370 48.65 5.02 -8.76
C LYS A 370 49.33 6.19 -9.48
N MET A 371 49.16 7.41 -8.96
CA MET A 371 49.75 8.63 -9.55
C MET A 371 51.28 8.57 -9.68
N GLU A 372 51.96 7.82 -8.82
CA GLU A 372 53.42 7.60 -8.85
C GLU A 372 53.90 6.82 -10.09
N ASN A 373 52.99 6.11 -10.77
CA ASN A 373 53.29 5.21 -11.88
C ASN A 373 52.76 5.71 -13.23
N LEU A 374 52.40 7.01 -13.35
CA LEU A 374 51.90 7.61 -14.57
C LEU A 374 52.93 7.51 -15.72
N LYS A 375 52.61 6.72 -16.75
CA LYS A 375 53.39 6.63 -17.99
C LYS A 375 52.53 6.93 -19.21
N ILE A 376 53.15 7.56 -20.20
CA ILE A 376 52.55 7.85 -21.49
C ILE A 376 53.19 6.88 -22.50
N LEU A 377 52.35 6.13 -23.21
CA LEU A 377 52.74 5.25 -24.30
C LEU A 377 52.55 5.97 -25.61
N GLU A 378 53.55 5.94 -26.49
CA GLU A 378 53.39 6.41 -27.86
C GLU A 378 52.71 5.30 -28.68
N THR A 379 51.48 5.56 -29.10
CA THR A 379 50.73 4.67 -30.01
C THR A 379 50.67 5.30 -31.41
N PRO A 380 50.40 4.51 -32.47
CA PRO A 380 50.26 5.03 -33.83
C PRO A 380 49.21 6.14 -33.97
N ASP A 381 48.20 6.14 -33.07
CA ASP A 381 47.10 7.09 -33.03
C ASP A 381 47.35 8.29 -32.08
N GLY A 382 48.54 8.36 -31.47
CA GLY A 382 48.98 9.42 -30.56
C GLY A 382 49.42 8.93 -29.18
N PRO A 383 49.86 9.84 -28.29
CA PRO A 383 50.24 9.50 -26.93
C PRO A 383 49.00 9.13 -26.09
N VAL A 384 49.00 7.93 -25.49
CA VAL A 384 47.92 7.42 -24.63
C VAL A 384 48.49 7.07 -23.26
N PHE A 385 47.76 7.34 -22.18
CA PHE A 385 48.17 6.91 -20.85
C PHE A 385 48.18 5.37 -20.76
N GLU A 386 49.23 4.80 -20.15
CA GLU A 386 49.36 3.36 -19.88
C GLU A 386 48.10 2.82 -19.17
N THR A 387 47.55 3.61 -18.24
CA THR A 387 46.30 3.34 -17.52
C THR A 387 45.09 3.16 -18.45
N SER A 388 44.95 4.00 -19.48
CA SER A 388 43.87 3.89 -20.47
C SER A 388 44.06 2.67 -21.39
N ALA A 389 45.30 2.34 -21.74
CA ALA A 389 45.61 1.15 -22.54
C ALA A 389 45.31 -0.15 -21.77
N ASN A 390 45.70 -0.22 -20.49
CA ASN A 390 45.44 -1.36 -19.62
C ASN A 390 43.93 -1.56 -19.36
N PHE A 391 43.17 -0.47 -19.21
CA PHE A 391 41.70 -0.56 -19.12
C PHE A 391 41.09 -1.16 -20.40
N LEU A 392 41.53 -0.70 -21.59
CA LEU A 392 41.05 -1.24 -22.87
C LEU A 392 41.45 -2.72 -23.06
N GLU A 393 42.60 -3.15 -22.53
CA GLU A 393 43.00 -4.57 -22.53
C GLU A 393 42.02 -5.43 -21.70
N ILE A 394 41.61 -4.96 -20.52
CA ILE A 394 40.59 -5.63 -19.70
C ILE A 394 39.27 -5.76 -20.46
N VAL A 395 38.82 -4.68 -21.11
CA VAL A 395 37.58 -4.68 -21.90
C VAL A 395 37.66 -5.69 -23.04
N LYS A 396 38.78 -5.75 -23.76
CA LYS A 396 39.01 -6.72 -24.84
C LYS A 396 38.95 -8.17 -24.35
N ILE A 397 39.58 -8.47 -23.21
CA ILE A 397 39.61 -9.82 -22.64
C ILE A 397 38.22 -10.23 -22.13
N LEU A 398 37.53 -9.35 -21.41
CA LEU A 398 36.24 -9.66 -20.78
C LEU A 398 35.06 -9.62 -21.75
N LEU A 399 35.21 -8.99 -22.91
CA LEU A 399 34.19 -8.96 -23.98
C LEU A 399 34.55 -9.84 -25.19
N ASP A 400 35.61 -10.65 -25.11
CA ASP A 400 35.96 -11.61 -26.14
C ASP A 400 34.85 -12.69 -26.26
N ASP A 401 34.35 -12.93 -27.47
CA ASP A 401 33.33 -13.94 -27.76
C ASP A 401 33.76 -15.37 -27.35
N GLN A 402 35.06 -15.64 -27.28
CA GLN A 402 35.61 -16.91 -26.82
C GLN A 402 35.56 -17.05 -25.29
N VAL A 403 35.59 -15.93 -24.56
CA VAL A 403 35.61 -15.89 -23.09
C VAL A 403 34.21 -15.67 -22.53
N VAL A 404 33.40 -14.81 -23.15
CA VAL A 404 32.07 -14.42 -22.68
C VAL A 404 31.07 -15.58 -22.74
N LEU A 405 30.41 -15.82 -21.62
CA LEU A 405 29.30 -16.76 -21.52
C LEU A 405 28.00 -16.05 -21.89
N LYS A 406 27.36 -16.45 -23.00
CA LYS A 406 26.18 -15.77 -23.58
C LYS A 406 25.06 -15.51 -22.58
N ASN A 407 24.77 -16.47 -21.70
CA ASN A 407 23.69 -16.36 -20.69
C ASN A 407 24.13 -15.71 -19.36
N ALA A 408 25.42 -15.40 -19.19
CA ALA A 408 25.96 -14.72 -18.01
C ALA A 408 26.60 -13.36 -18.34
N ARG A 409 26.34 -12.80 -19.53
CA ARG A 409 26.88 -11.50 -19.99
C ARG A 409 26.76 -10.38 -18.96
N HIS A 410 25.64 -10.32 -18.24
CA HIS A 410 25.40 -9.34 -17.18
C HIS A 410 26.48 -9.34 -16.09
N VAL A 411 27.04 -10.51 -15.74
CA VAL A 411 28.12 -10.63 -14.74
C VAL A 411 29.45 -10.10 -15.29
N PHE A 412 29.75 -10.37 -16.57
CA PHE A 412 30.93 -9.83 -17.24
C PHE A 412 30.85 -8.29 -17.37
N PHE A 413 29.68 -7.77 -17.74
CA PHE A 413 29.45 -6.32 -17.77
C PHE A 413 29.56 -5.67 -16.39
N ALA A 414 29.08 -6.33 -15.34
CA ALA A 414 29.23 -5.81 -13.98
C ALA A 414 30.70 -5.68 -13.56
N GLU A 415 31.56 -6.64 -13.94
CA GLU A 415 32.99 -6.56 -13.66
C GLU A 415 33.67 -5.45 -14.48
N VAL A 416 33.34 -5.30 -15.77
CA VAL A 416 33.85 -4.20 -16.60
C VAL A 416 33.41 -2.84 -16.06
N TYR A 417 32.14 -2.72 -15.64
CA TYR A 417 31.59 -1.51 -15.06
C TYR A 417 32.33 -1.11 -13.79
N LYS A 418 32.67 -2.06 -12.93
CA LYS A 418 33.47 -1.81 -11.73
C LYS A 418 34.82 -1.18 -12.06
N GLN A 419 35.54 -1.71 -13.06
CA GLN A 419 36.83 -1.14 -13.47
C GLN A 419 36.68 0.23 -14.15
N LEU A 420 35.55 0.48 -14.82
CA LEU A 420 35.25 1.77 -15.44
C LEU A 420 35.04 2.88 -14.39
N VAL A 421 34.37 2.56 -13.27
CA VAL A 421 34.21 3.51 -12.15
C VAL A 421 35.57 3.93 -11.62
N ASP A 422 36.44 2.96 -11.33
CA ASP A 422 37.81 3.23 -10.85
C ASP A 422 38.62 4.09 -11.86
N TYR A 423 38.42 3.84 -13.16
CA TYR A 423 39.04 4.65 -14.23
C TYR A 423 38.50 6.09 -14.26
N LEU A 424 37.19 6.28 -14.14
CA LEU A 424 36.56 7.60 -14.19
C LEU A 424 36.99 8.45 -12.99
N ASP A 425 36.99 7.88 -11.78
CA ASP A 425 37.45 8.56 -10.56
C ASP A 425 38.89 9.05 -10.71
N TRP A 426 39.76 8.23 -11.29
CA TRP A 426 41.13 8.63 -11.62
C TRP A 426 41.20 9.78 -12.63
N THR A 427 40.33 9.79 -13.65
CA THR A 427 40.28 10.91 -14.61
C THR A 427 39.77 12.22 -13.99
N GLU A 428 38.90 12.15 -12.98
CA GLU A 428 38.44 13.34 -12.25
C GLU A 428 39.53 13.91 -11.36
N GLN A 429 40.27 13.06 -10.65
CA GLN A 429 41.45 13.47 -9.87
C GLN A 429 42.51 14.15 -10.75
N LEU A 430 42.71 13.68 -11.98
CA LEU A 430 43.58 14.33 -12.96
C LEU A 430 43.11 15.74 -13.36
N LYS A 431 41.80 15.97 -13.44
CA LYS A 431 41.23 17.29 -13.79
C LYS A 431 41.37 18.31 -12.67
N GLU A 432 41.17 17.90 -11.42
CA GLU A 432 41.34 18.76 -10.24
C GLU A 432 42.78 19.28 -10.10
N TRP A 433 43.75 18.50 -10.60
CA TRP A 433 45.16 18.86 -10.60
C TRP A 433 45.56 19.85 -11.72
N THR A 434 44.67 20.17 -12.68
CA THR A 434 44.95 21.08 -13.79
C THR A 434 44.02 22.31 -13.84
N LYS A 435 44.32 23.32 -13.00
CA LYS A 435 43.97 24.78 -13.06
C LYS A 435 42.48 25.22 -13.00
N HIS A 436 42.15 26.04 -11.98
CA HIS A 436 40.91 26.84 -11.94
C HIS A 436 40.96 28.08 -12.89
N PRO A 437 39.83 28.46 -13.52
CA PRO A 437 39.71 29.65 -14.37
C PRO A 437 39.83 30.96 -13.56
N ALA A 438 40.12 32.09 -14.22
CA ALA A 438 40.23 33.39 -13.58
C ALA A 438 38.88 33.83 -12.95
N PRO A 439 38.90 34.48 -11.78
CA PRO A 439 37.69 34.84 -11.06
C PRO A 439 36.96 36.02 -11.72
N ASN A 440 35.64 35.90 -11.85
CA ASN A 440 34.75 36.88 -12.46
C ASN A 440 33.67 37.40 -11.50
N VAL A 441 33.55 36.83 -10.30
CA VAL A 441 32.55 37.18 -9.30
C VAL A 441 33.21 37.15 -7.92
N HIS A 442 32.71 37.93 -6.96
CA HIS A 442 33.15 37.88 -5.56
C HIS A 442 32.98 36.47 -4.97
N SER A 443 33.75 36.14 -3.95
CA SER A 443 33.81 34.81 -3.36
C SER A 443 32.51 34.51 -2.63
N GLY A 444 32.11 33.22 -2.66
CA GLY A 444 30.91 32.77 -1.95
C GLY A 444 31.01 32.91 -0.42
N TYR A 445 32.21 33.11 0.13
CA TYR A 445 32.40 33.39 1.56
C TYR A 445 31.88 34.76 1.94
N VAL A 446 32.12 35.76 1.09
CA VAL A 446 31.67 37.13 1.28
C VAL A 446 30.15 37.24 1.14
N SER A 447 29.55 36.54 0.18
CA SER A 447 28.09 36.48 0.02
C SER A 447 27.37 35.90 1.23
N LYS A 448 27.96 34.90 1.89
CA LYS A 448 27.39 34.28 3.09
C LYS A 448 27.35 35.23 4.29
N VAL A 449 28.23 36.23 4.35
CA VAL A 449 28.21 37.24 5.43
C VAL A 449 26.97 38.11 5.31
N ASP A 450 26.65 38.59 4.10
CA ASP A 450 25.44 39.39 3.85
C ASP A 450 24.16 38.57 4.08
N GLU A 451 24.13 37.33 3.61
CA GLU A 451 23.00 36.41 3.84
C GLU A 451 22.77 36.13 5.34
N PHE A 452 23.85 35.90 6.09
CA PHE A 452 23.76 35.71 7.53
C PHE A 452 23.24 36.96 8.25
N LEU A 453 23.71 38.16 7.86
CA LEU A 453 23.22 39.42 8.44
C LEU A 453 21.73 39.62 8.16
N LYS A 454 21.26 39.34 6.93
CA LYS A 454 19.84 39.40 6.58
C LYS A 454 19.00 38.40 7.37
N GLU A 455 19.50 37.19 7.60
CA GLU A 455 18.79 36.16 8.36
C GLU A 455 18.72 36.49 9.86
N VAL A 456 19.79 37.07 10.43
CA VAL A 456 19.77 37.57 11.82
C VAL A 456 18.76 38.71 11.96
N THR A 457 18.74 39.66 11.03
CA THR A 457 17.74 40.74 11.01
C THR A 457 16.33 40.18 10.93
N ARG A 458 16.07 39.22 10.03
CA ARG A 458 14.76 38.58 9.87
C ARG A 458 14.28 37.92 11.16
N LYS A 459 15.16 37.15 11.82
CA LYS A 459 14.84 36.45 13.08
C LYS A 459 14.61 37.42 14.24
N ALA A 460 15.42 38.48 14.33
CA ALA A 460 15.28 39.48 15.39
C ALA A 460 13.99 40.30 15.24
N THR A 461 13.62 40.70 14.02
CA THR A 461 12.34 41.38 13.74
C THR A 461 11.14 40.47 14.06
N THR A 462 11.21 39.20 13.70
CA THR A 462 10.14 38.22 14.02
C THR A 462 10.01 37.98 15.53
N SER A 463 11.09 38.18 16.29
CA SER A 463 11.12 38.00 17.75
C SER A 463 10.80 39.29 18.52
N GLY A 464 10.39 40.36 17.83
CA GLY A 464 9.93 41.61 18.45
C GLY A 464 11.02 42.52 19.02
N TRP A 465 12.27 42.39 18.56
CA TRP A 465 13.38 43.24 19.02
C TRP A 465 13.22 44.67 18.48
N ASN A 466 13.71 45.67 19.21
CA ASN A 466 13.68 47.07 18.78
C ASN A 466 14.48 47.24 17.48
N LEU A 467 13.89 47.89 16.47
CA LEU A 467 14.54 48.20 15.20
C LEU A 467 15.90 48.88 15.37
N ASP A 468 16.03 49.81 16.32
CA ASP A 468 17.27 50.54 16.57
C ASP A 468 18.37 49.62 17.09
N MET A 469 18.02 48.67 17.98
CA MET A 469 18.95 47.65 18.47
C MET A 469 19.33 46.63 17.39
N ILE A 470 18.38 46.24 16.53
CA ILE A 470 18.66 45.33 15.40
C ILE A 470 19.65 46.00 14.44
N GLN A 471 19.44 47.29 14.15
CA GLN A 471 20.34 48.08 13.33
C GLN A 471 21.72 48.19 13.99
N GLU A 472 21.82 48.56 15.26
CA GLU A 472 23.09 48.68 15.99
C GLU A 472 23.90 47.37 16.02
N ILE A 473 23.23 46.23 16.21
CA ILE A 473 23.86 44.90 16.18
C ILE A 473 24.30 44.54 14.77
N GLN A 474 23.47 44.81 13.76
CA GLN A 474 23.82 44.56 12.37
C GLN A 474 25.02 45.41 11.94
N PHE A 475 25.07 46.66 12.37
CA PHE A 475 26.19 47.58 12.14
C PHE A 475 27.46 47.06 12.82
N SER A 476 27.40 46.76 14.12
CA SER A 476 28.56 46.26 14.88
C SER A 476 29.11 44.94 14.34
N ALA A 477 28.23 44.03 13.91
CA ALA A 477 28.61 42.73 13.35
C ALA A 477 29.26 42.88 11.97
N LEU A 478 28.72 43.76 11.12
CA LEU A 478 29.29 44.07 9.81
C LEU A 478 30.66 44.72 9.96
N GLU A 479 30.78 45.74 10.81
CA GLU A 479 32.04 46.46 11.05
C GLU A 479 33.15 45.51 11.53
N ARG A 480 32.84 44.63 12.48
CA ARG A 480 33.79 43.65 13.00
C ARG A 480 34.21 42.64 11.93
N SER A 481 33.27 42.20 11.09
CA SER A 481 33.55 41.27 9.99
C SER A 481 34.44 41.90 8.93
N LEU A 482 34.20 43.16 8.59
CA LEU A 482 35.02 43.92 7.63
C LEU A 482 36.43 44.18 8.15
N LYS A 483 36.59 44.50 9.45
CA LYS A 483 37.92 44.66 10.07
C LYS A 483 38.73 43.35 10.02
N ILE A 484 38.10 42.21 10.30
CA ILE A 484 38.74 40.89 10.21
C ILE A 484 39.10 40.56 8.76
N PHE A 485 38.18 40.82 7.83
CA PHE A 485 38.43 40.63 6.40
C PHE A 485 39.62 41.47 5.93
N HIS A 486 39.67 42.76 6.28
CA HIS A 486 40.79 43.64 5.94
C HIS A 486 42.13 43.08 6.44
N THR A 487 42.22 42.64 7.71
CA THR A 487 43.44 42.04 8.25
C THR A 487 43.87 40.81 7.45
N LYS A 488 42.93 39.89 7.15
CA LYS A 488 43.25 38.66 6.42
C LYS A 488 43.56 38.88 4.96
N ALA A 489 42.83 39.76 4.28
CA ALA A 489 43.11 40.13 2.90
C ALA A 489 44.47 40.84 2.79
N SER A 490 44.84 41.70 3.75
CA SER A 490 46.18 42.30 3.80
C SER A 490 47.27 41.25 3.98
N GLU A 491 47.12 40.31 4.92
CA GLU A 491 48.09 39.21 5.13
C GLU A 491 48.27 38.36 3.85
N VAL A 492 47.19 38.11 3.12
CA VAL A 492 47.24 37.37 1.85
C VAL A 492 47.94 38.18 0.77
N LEU A 493 47.65 39.48 0.63
CA LEU A 493 48.34 40.35 -0.31
C LEU A 493 49.84 40.45 0.01
N ASP A 494 50.22 40.58 1.30
CA ASP A 494 51.62 40.57 1.75
C ASP A 494 52.33 39.27 1.32
N SER A 495 51.68 38.12 1.52
CA SER A 495 52.22 36.82 1.12
C SER A 495 52.34 36.70 -0.40
N VAL A 496 51.36 37.20 -1.15
CA VAL A 496 51.35 37.16 -2.62
C VAL A 496 52.46 38.05 -3.18
N GLU A 497 52.66 39.26 -2.64
CA GLU A 497 53.75 40.17 -3.01
C GLU A 497 55.14 39.61 -2.65
N GLN A 498 55.27 38.94 -1.50
CA GLN A 498 56.51 38.27 -1.09
C GLN A 498 56.87 37.09 -2.00
N ILE A 499 55.87 36.30 -2.42
CA ILE A 499 56.03 35.19 -3.35
C ILE A 499 56.32 35.72 -4.76
N GLY A 500 55.60 36.74 -5.23
CA GLY A 500 55.81 37.40 -6.52
C GLY A 500 57.20 38.02 -6.65
N SER A 501 57.67 38.74 -5.63
CA SER A 501 59.02 39.32 -5.60
C SER A 501 60.14 38.26 -5.52
N SER A 502 59.90 37.14 -4.84
CA SER A 502 60.82 35.98 -4.80
C SER A 502 60.91 35.29 -6.15
N LEU A 503 59.78 35.13 -6.85
CA LEU A 503 59.70 34.57 -8.20
C LEU A 503 60.33 35.50 -9.25
N LEU A 504 60.16 36.82 -9.13
CA LEU A 504 60.82 37.82 -9.97
C LEU A 504 62.35 37.82 -9.80
N ARG A 505 62.84 37.65 -8.56
CA ARG A 505 64.27 37.47 -8.28
C ARG A 505 64.81 36.17 -8.88
N LEU A 506 64.01 35.10 -8.89
CA LEU A 506 64.36 33.81 -9.49
C LEU A 506 64.41 33.89 -11.02
N LYS A 507 63.42 34.56 -11.64
CA LYS A 507 63.39 34.86 -13.09
C LYS A 507 64.55 35.76 -13.54
N LYS A 508 64.89 36.82 -12.80
CA LYS A 508 66.04 37.69 -13.14
C LYS A 508 67.40 36.98 -13.08
N LYS A 509 67.50 35.85 -12.37
CA LYS A 509 68.73 35.04 -12.28
C LYS A 509 68.86 34.03 -13.44
N GLN A 510 67.80 33.79 -14.20
CA GLN A 510 67.75 32.95 -15.39
C GLN A 510 67.36 33.81 -16.62
N ASN A 511 68.38 34.37 -17.29
CA ASN A 511 68.34 35.09 -18.59
C ASN A 511 67.80 36.55 -18.63
N PRO A 512 68.57 37.50 -19.24
CA PRO A 512 68.11 38.84 -19.58
C PRO A 512 67.73 38.95 -21.07
N ILE A 513 66.59 38.38 -21.46
CA ILE A 513 66.04 38.57 -22.81
C ILE A 513 64.57 38.99 -22.66
N PRO A 514 64.14 40.16 -23.17
CA PRO A 514 62.76 40.61 -23.04
C PRO A 514 61.91 39.88 -24.08
N SER A 515 61.03 38.97 -23.65
CA SER A 515 59.93 38.49 -24.49
C SER A 515 58.67 39.30 -24.18
N GLU A 516 58.32 40.22 -25.08
CA GLU A 516 57.20 41.17 -24.94
C GLU A 516 55.79 40.56 -25.00
N ASN A 517 55.61 39.24 -25.11
CA ASN A 517 54.29 38.62 -25.25
C ASN A 517 54.00 37.55 -24.21
N SER A 518 54.01 37.93 -22.93
CA SER A 518 53.43 37.09 -21.86
C SER A 518 52.69 37.93 -20.82
N ALA A 519 51.59 38.54 -21.23
CA ALA A 519 50.45 38.78 -20.33
C ALA A 519 49.77 37.43 -19.99
N ILE A 520 50.56 36.46 -19.55
CA ILE A 520 50.06 35.20 -18.99
C ILE A 520 49.62 35.58 -17.59
N GLU A 521 48.31 35.75 -17.41
CA GLU A 521 47.61 35.89 -16.12
C GLU A 521 48.28 34.97 -15.09
N THR A 522 49.10 35.55 -14.22
CA THR A 522 49.79 34.84 -13.15
C THR A 522 48.75 34.44 -12.10
N ASP A 523 48.99 33.35 -11.37
CA ASP A 523 48.10 32.96 -10.25
C ASP A 523 48.06 34.06 -9.18
N GLU A 524 49.10 34.88 -9.08
CA GLU A 524 49.13 36.16 -8.36
C GLU A 524 48.04 37.13 -8.86
N GLY A 525 47.95 37.37 -10.16
CA GLY A 525 46.93 38.25 -10.75
C GLY A 525 45.50 37.74 -10.52
N LYS A 526 45.29 36.42 -10.53
CA LYS A 526 43.98 35.82 -10.22
C LYS A 526 43.60 35.99 -8.75
N MET A 527 44.54 35.80 -7.83
CA MET A 527 44.30 36.01 -6.40
C MET A 527 44.02 37.47 -6.07
N LYS A 528 44.79 38.40 -6.65
CA LYS A 528 44.56 39.85 -6.54
C LYS A 528 43.17 40.21 -7.09
N LYS A 529 42.82 39.71 -8.28
CA LYS A 529 41.50 39.94 -8.91
C LYS A 529 40.33 39.42 -8.06
N GLN A 530 40.45 38.25 -7.42
CA GLN A 530 39.40 37.76 -6.51
C GLN A 530 39.24 38.68 -5.29
N ILE A 531 40.35 39.11 -4.68
CA ILE A 531 40.33 40.01 -3.52
C ILE A 531 39.73 41.36 -3.92
N SER A 532 40.05 41.90 -5.10
CA SER A 532 39.44 43.14 -5.61
C SER A 532 37.92 43.02 -5.77
N LEU A 533 37.44 41.91 -6.35
CA LEU A 533 35.99 41.67 -6.51
C LEU A 533 35.29 41.53 -5.15
N ASP A 534 35.93 40.90 -4.17
CA ASP A 534 35.41 40.74 -2.80
C ASP A 534 35.33 42.08 -2.07
N ILE A 535 36.35 42.94 -2.22
CA ILE A 535 36.36 44.29 -1.64
C ILE A 535 35.29 45.17 -2.29
N GLN A 536 35.14 45.12 -3.61
CA GLN A 536 34.13 45.90 -4.34
C GLN A 536 32.70 45.57 -3.86
N PHE A 537 32.40 44.29 -3.63
CA PHE A 537 31.11 43.87 -3.08
C PHE A 537 30.87 44.39 -1.66
N PHE A 538 31.89 44.33 -0.79
CA PHE A 538 31.75 44.89 0.56
C PHE A 538 31.59 46.41 0.57
N LEU A 539 32.24 47.13 -0.33
CA LEU A 539 32.07 48.58 -0.50
C LEU A 539 30.66 48.94 -0.97
N GLU A 540 30.01 48.09 -1.76
CA GLU A 540 28.61 48.28 -2.16
C GLU A 540 27.67 48.14 -0.95
N ILE A 541 27.88 47.11 -0.12
CA ILE A 541 27.11 46.88 1.11
C ILE A 541 27.28 48.02 2.13
N THR A 542 28.49 48.59 2.26
CA THR A 542 28.71 49.72 3.20
C THR A 542 28.13 51.03 2.69
N LYS A 543 28.11 51.26 1.37
CA LYS A 543 27.48 52.45 0.74
C LYS A 543 25.98 52.49 0.94
N GLU A 544 25.29 51.36 0.82
CA GLU A 544 23.84 51.28 1.08
C GLU A 544 23.45 51.64 2.53
N LYS A 545 24.43 51.64 3.45
CA LYS A 545 24.23 51.71 4.89
C LYS A 545 24.75 53.00 5.56
N GLU A 546 25.37 53.92 4.82
CA GLU A 546 25.78 55.31 5.20
C GLU A 546 26.50 55.52 6.57
N VAL A 547 27.14 54.52 7.18
CA VAL A 547 27.53 54.62 8.61
C VAL A 547 29.02 54.35 8.92
N PHE A 548 29.88 54.01 7.95
CA PHE A 548 31.28 53.60 8.25
C PHE A 548 32.35 54.33 7.41
N GLU A 549 32.64 55.58 7.73
CA GLU A 549 33.67 56.37 7.01
C GLU A 549 35.08 55.75 7.16
N GLU A 550 35.48 55.38 8.38
CA GLU A 550 36.80 54.82 8.69
C GLU A 550 37.05 53.44 8.04
N VAL A 551 36.07 52.53 8.10
CA VAL A 551 36.22 51.17 7.52
C VAL A 551 36.12 51.20 5.99
N THR A 552 35.32 52.11 5.43
CA THR A 552 35.24 52.31 3.98
C THR A 552 36.56 52.85 3.44
N GLU A 553 37.22 53.77 4.16
CA GLU A 553 38.55 54.26 3.80
C GLU A 553 39.61 53.14 3.84
N LEU A 554 39.59 52.28 4.87
CA LEU A 554 40.49 51.11 4.96
C LEU A 554 40.30 50.13 3.80
N LEU A 555 39.06 49.82 3.43
CA LEU A 555 38.76 48.94 2.30
C LEU A 555 39.15 49.57 0.95
N GLN A 556 38.97 50.88 0.79
CA GLN A 556 39.37 51.60 -0.42
C GLN A 556 40.90 51.64 -0.58
N ASN A 557 41.64 51.81 0.52
CA ASN A 557 43.10 51.73 0.53
C ASN A 557 43.57 50.31 0.16
N LEU A 558 42.89 49.28 0.68
CA LEU A 558 43.19 47.88 0.36
C LEU A 558 42.84 47.51 -1.09
N LEU A 559 41.76 48.07 -1.65
CA LEU A 559 41.39 47.91 -3.05
C LEU A 559 42.45 48.51 -3.96
N THR A 560 42.90 49.73 -3.65
CA THR A 560 43.96 50.41 -4.40
C THR A 560 45.24 49.59 -4.40
N ARG A 561 45.54 48.90 -3.28
CA ARG A 561 46.68 47.97 -3.16
C ARG A 561 46.50 46.67 -3.97
N ALA A 562 45.29 46.11 -4.00
CA ALA A 562 45.00 44.92 -4.79
C ALA A 562 44.98 45.20 -6.31
N GLU A 563 44.66 46.44 -6.69
CA GLU A 563 44.62 46.92 -8.08
C GLU A 563 45.94 47.54 -8.56
N THR A 564 46.86 47.89 -7.67
CA THR A 564 48.22 48.29 -8.10
C THR A 564 48.97 47.05 -8.57
N ASP A 565 49.39 47.07 -9.84
CA ASP A 565 49.99 45.97 -10.62
C ASP A 565 49.01 44.97 -11.28
N LEU A 566 47.74 45.35 -11.51
CA LEU A 566 46.84 44.68 -12.47
C LEU A 566 47.02 45.17 -13.91
#